data_AF-A0A9W8TR61-F1
#
_entry.id   AF-A0A9W8TR61-F1
#
_cell.length_a   1.000
_cell.length_b   1.000
_cell.length_c   1.000
_cell.angle_alpha   90.00
_cell.angle_beta   90.00
_cell.angle_gamma   90.00
#
_symmetry.space_group_name_H-M   'P 1'
#
loop_
_entity.id
_entity.type
_entity.pdbx_description
1 polymer ?
#
loop_
_entity_poly.entity_id
_entity_poly.type
_entity_poly.pdbx_seq_one_letter_code
_entity_poly.pdbx_strand_id
1 'polypeptide(L)'
;MAGTCAGSVERDSQTPLLEKPTQSCFEETETSEFGSKSFIGKIAYIPKLIWIFTESNFDTFVIPNTAFGVLGAFAASMLVEGYQQPPTVLEILWRLPLALAFNWYSVFIFDLANQRSPESIQEDLINKPWRPIPTGKVTATEARRILLVSIPLVLLFNYMLGVWRQGFLILILTWMYNDIRGSDEVVRDLIISVAYGMFNSASLEIAVGGGEYSDTNISRGGFIWTTMISAVILTTMQVQDLKDQAGDRTRGRQTIALWIGDRFSRITIAFFVCLWSVACLLFWDLRPYGYVIPAATGAMTAYRVLSKKTPKEDATTWRWWCLWTITLYLLPILSLI
;
A
#
# COMPACT_ATOMS: atom_id res chain seq x y z
N MET A 1 34.79 -60.04 -58.80
CA MET A 1 35.00 -60.77 -57.52
C MET A 1 36.51 -60.86 -57.30
N ALA A 2 37.11 -60.56 -56.17
CA ALA A 2 36.70 -59.96 -54.91
C ALA A 2 38.01 -59.47 -54.26
N GLY A 3 37.97 -58.32 -53.59
CA GLY A 3 39.12 -57.69 -52.95
C GLY A 3 39.28 -58.12 -51.49
N THR A 4 40.54 -58.28 -51.13
CA THR A 4 41.19 -58.77 -49.92
C THR A 4 41.11 -57.90 -48.66
N CYS A 5 41.19 -58.61 -47.52
CA CYS A 5 41.94 -58.36 -46.28
C CYS A 5 41.69 -57.17 -45.36
N ALA A 6 41.89 -57.49 -44.08
CA ALA A 6 41.54 -56.77 -42.86
C ALA A 6 42.60 -55.77 -42.36
N GLY A 7 42.16 -54.80 -41.54
CA GLY A 7 43.01 -54.06 -40.61
C GLY A 7 42.48 -52.66 -40.22
N SER A 8 42.47 -52.40 -38.90
CA SER A 8 42.66 -51.11 -38.18
C SER A 8 41.57 -50.00 -38.13
N VAL A 9 41.26 -49.62 -36.86
CA VAL A 9 41.29 -48.28 -36.22
C VAL A 9 40.37 -47.13 -36.72
N GLU A 10 39.84 -46.40 -35.73
CA GLU A 10 39.45 -44.96 -35.68
C GLU A 10 37.96 -44.54 -35.72
N ARG A 11 37.49 -44.09 -34.54
CA ARG A 11 36.94 -42.76 -34.20
C ARG A 11 36.11 -42.02 -35.28
N ASP A 12 34.79 -41.92 -35.06
CA ASP A 12 34.00 -40.67 -35.02
C ASP A 12 32.50 -40.95 -35.22
N SER A 13 31.66 -40.41 -34.33
CA SER A 13 30.42 -39.74 -34.73
C SER A 13 29.88 -38.92 -33.56
N GLN A 14 30.01 -37.61 -33.75
CA GLN A 14 29.52 -36.55 -32.90
C GLN A 14 27.98 -36.55 -32.86
N THR A 15 27.41 -36.52 -31.66
CA THR A 15 26.04 -36.06 -31.41
C THR A 15 26.14 -34.66 -30.80
N PRO A 16 25.60 -33.60 -31.42
CA PRO A 16 25.67 -32.27 -30.85
C PRO A 16 24.66 -32.15 -29.70
N LEU A 17 25.17 -31.94 -28.49
CA LEU A 17 24.39 -31.49 -27.34
C LEU A 17 23.80 -30.12 -27.66
N LEU A 18 22.49 -29.98 -27.52
CA LEU A 18 21.80 -28.69 -27.54
C LEU A 18 22.45 -27.75 -26.51
N GLU A 19 23.18 -26.75 -26.99
CA GLU A 19 23.56 -25.59 -26.21
C GLU A 19 22.29 -24.86 -25.75
N LYS A 20 22.10 -24.76 -24.43
CA LYS A 20 21.16 -23.81 -23.84
C LYS A 20 21.58 -22.39 -24.25
N PRO A 21 20.65 -21.49 -24.59
CA PRO A 21 20.99 -20.11 -24.86
C PRO A 21 21.62 -19.49 -23.63
N THR A 22 22.83 -19.00 -23.81
CA THR A 22 23.59 -18.18 -22.87
C THR A 22 22.72 -17.00 -22.44
N GLN A 23 22.30 -17.03 -21.18
CA GLN A 23 21.71 -15.89 -20.50
C GLN A 23 22.78 -14.80 -20.46
N SER A 24 22.63 -13.79 -21.31
CA SER A 24 23.58 -12.69 -21.44
C SER A 24 23.59 -11.84 -20.17
N CYS A 25 24.73 -11.87 -19.47
CA CYS A 25 25.35 -10.78 -18.72
C CYS A 25 24.43 -9.68 -18.17
N PHE A 26 23.98 -9.84 -16.92
CA PHE A 26 23.99 -8.73 -15.98
C PHE A 26 25.12 -9.00 -15.00
N GLU A 27 26.25 -8.31 -15.19
CA GLU A 27 27.32 -8.26 -14.21
C GLU A 27 26.77 -7.63 -12.92
N GLU A 28 26.54 -8.46 -11.91
CA GLU A 28 26.35 -8.04 -10.52
C GLU A 28 27.67 -7.44 -10.00
N THR A 29 27.91 -6.14 -10.19
CA THR A 29 28.78 -5.37 -9.28
C THR A 29 28.65 -3.84 -9.37
N GLU A 30 27.46 -3.28 -9.65
CA GLU A 30 27.25 -1.87 -9.31
C GLU A 30 27.13 -1.73 -7.79
N THR A 31 28.19 -1.22 -7.16
CA THR A 31 28.18 -0.89 -5.74
C THR A 31 27.19 0.25 -5.52
N SER A 32 26.12 -0.02 -4.76
CA SER A 32 25.08 0.99 -4.49
C SER A 32 25.62 2.17 -3.68
N GLU A 33 24.91 3.30 -3.75
CA GLU A 33 25.22 4.48 -2.92
C GLU A 33 25.24 4.11 -1.41
N PHE A 34 24.37 3.20 -0.97
CA PHE A 34 24.35 2.72 0.40
C PHE A 34 25.51 1.77 0.71
N GLY A 35 25.80 0.81 -0.18
CA GLY A 35 26.84 -0.19 -0.02
C GLY A 35 28.24 0.42 0.13
N SER A 36 28.50 1.50 -0.61
CA SER A 36 29.77 2.26 -0.63
C SER A 36 30.04 3.12 0.61
N LYS A 37 29.04 3.37 1.48
CA LYS A 37 29.23 4.19 2.68
C LYS A 37 29.93 3.44 3.81
N SER A 38 30.67 4.18 4.64
CA SER A 38 31.19 3.67 5.93
C SER A 38 30.06 3.26 6.88
N PHE A 39 30.36 2.52 7.95
CA PHE A 39 29.33 2.11 8.91
C PHE A 39 28.55 3.29 9.52
N ILE A 40 29.26 4.32 9.98
CA ILE A 40 28.64 5.55 10.50
C ILE A 40 27.84 6.27 9.39
N GLY A 41 28.40 6.30 8.17
CA GLY A 41 27.73 6.87 7.00
C GLY A 41 26.44 6.13 6.64
N LYS A 42 26.39 4.80 6.80
CA LYS A 42 25.19 3.98 6.62
C LYS A 42 24.13 4.34 7.65
N ILE A 43 24.49 4.40 8.93
CA ILE A 43 23.56 4.79 10.01
C ILE A 43 22.95 6.17 9.73
N ALA A 44 23.79 7.16 9.39
CA ALA A 44 23.32 8.51 9.08
C ALA A 44 22.44 8.58 7.82
N TYR A 45 22.56 7.62 6.89
CA TYR A 45 21.79 7.58 5.65
C TYR A 45 20.43 6.88 5.78
N ILE A 46 20.24 6.02 6.80
CA ILE A 46 19.00 5.25 6.99
C ILE A 46 17.75 6.15 7.01
N PRO A 47 17.68 7.29 7.74
CA PRO A 47 16.49 8.12 7.75
C PRO A 47 16.12 8.64 6.35
N LYS A 48 17.13 9.07 5.58
CA LYS A 48 16.93 9.50 4.19
C LYS A 48 16.44 8.35 3.32
N LEU A 49 16.98 7.15 3.51
CA LEU A 49 16.58 5.97 2.75
C LEU A 49 15.12 5.58 3.05
N ILE A 50 14.72 5.55 4.33
CA ILE A 50 13.33 5.31 4.75
C ILE A 50 12.39 6.30 4.09
N TRP A 51 12.74 7.60 4.10
CA TRP A 51 11.95 8.63 3.45
C TRP A 51 11.79 8.37 1.96
N ILE A 52 12.88 8.15 1.21
CA ILE A 52 12.79 7.97 -0.25
C ILE A 52 12.03 6.67 -0.62
N PHE A 53 12.08 5.63 0.21
CA PHE A 53 11.25 4.44 0.02
C PHE A 53 9.75 4.73 0.15
N THR A 54 9.38 5.60 1.10
CA THR A 54 8.00 5.80 1.55
C THR A 54 7.35 7.10 1.05
N GLU A 55 8.11 8.00 0.45
CA GLU A 55 7.70 9.35 0.04
C GLU A 55 6.36 9.35 -0.69
N SER A 56 6.21 8.50 -1.72
CA SER A 56 4.99 8.46 -2.53
C SER A 56 3.75 7.99 -1.78
N ASN A 57 3.93 7.26 -0.67
CA ASN A 57 2.85 6.71 0.15
C ASN A 57 2.59 7.51 1.43
N PHE A 58 3.48 8.44 1.80
CA PHE A 58 3.33 9.18 3.05
C PHE A 58 2.02 9.99 3.04
N ASP A 59 1.84 10.83 2.02
CA ASP A 59 0.65 11.69 1.92
C ASP A 59 -0.63 10.92 1.54
N THR A 60 -0.49 9.82 0.81
CA THR A 60 -1.64 9.11 0.20
C THR A 60 -2.06 7.87 0.98
N PHE A 61 -1.25 7.44 1.96
CA PHE A 61 -1.53 6.26 2.79
C PHE A 61 -1.30 6.55 4.28
N VAL A 62 -0.10 7.00 4.67
CA VAL A 62 0.25 7.19 6.10
C VAL A 62 -0.64 8.24 6.74
N ILE A 63 -0.78 9.41 6.11
CA ILE A 63 -1.62 10.50 6.62
C ILE A 63 -3.10 10.07 6.68
N PRO A 64 -3.73 9.53 5.62
CA PRO A 64 -5.12 9.08 5.69
C PRO A 64 -5.42 8.05 6.79
N ASN A 65 -4.63 6.98 6.91
CA ASN A 65 -4.89 5.95 7.91
C ASN A 65 -4.66 6.48 9.35
N THR A 66 -3.67 7.36 9.53
CA THR A 66 -3.49 8.09 10.80
C THR A 66 -4.69 8.98 11.10
N ALA A 67 -5.20 9.70 10.08
CA ALA A 67 -6.36 10.56 10.21
C ALA A 67 -7.63 9.75 10.57
N PHE A 68 -7.85 8.57 10.00
CA PHE A 68 -8.96 7.70 10.39
C PHE A 68 -8.93 7.43 11.90
N GLY A 69 -7.79 7.02 12.43
CA GLY A 69 -7.65 6.68 13.85
C GLY A 69 -7.83 7.90 14.76
N VAL A 70 -7.13 8.99 14.47
CA VAL A 70 -7.15 10.21 15.30
C VAL A 70 -8.51 10.90 15.26
N LEU A 71 -9.12 11.05 14.08
CA LEU A 71 -10.46 11.62 13.95
C LEU A 71 -11.51 10.70 14.59
N GLY A 72 -11.37 9.38 14.40
CA GLY A 72 -12.23 8.41 15.06
C GLY A 72 -12.12 8.46 16.60
N ALA A 73 -10.93 8.74 17.15
CA ALA A 73 -10.76 8.87 18.60
C ALA A 73 -11.51 10.07 19.19
N PHE A 74 -11.68 11.17 18.45
CA PHE A 74 -12.56 12.28 18.86
C PHE A 74 -14.04 11.89 18.87
N ALA A 75 -14.41 10.83 18.14
CA ALA A 75 -15.73 10.22 18.14
C ALA A 75 -15.75 8.86 18.88
N ALA A 76 -14.90 8.69 19.89
CA ALA A 76 -14.74 7.44 20.63
C ALA A 76 -16.08 6.89 21.14
N SER A 77 -17.01 7.74 21.56
CA SER A 77 -18.34 7.33 22.03
C SER A 77 -19.21 6.60 21.03
N MET A 78 -18.92 6.73 19.73
CA MET A 78 -19.63 6.03 18.68
C MET A 78 -18.85 4.80 18.16
N LEU A 79 -17.52 4.83 18.26
CA LEU A 79 -16.65 3.89 17.57
C LEU A 79 -15.98 2.86 18.48
N VAL A 80 -15.90 3.12 19.78
CA VAL A 80 -15.27 2.21 20.75
C VAL A 80 -16.16 2.03 21.99
N GLU A 81 -15.91 0.95 22.72
CA GLU A 81 -16.64 0.56 23.93
C GLU A 81 -15.66 0.05 25.00
N GLY A 82 -16.13 -0.09 26.24
CA GLY A 82 -15.32 -0.61 27.35
C GLY A 82 -14.44 0.41 28.08
N TYR A 83 -14.48 1.69 27.70
CA TYR A 83 -13.80 2.75 28.44
C TYR A 83 -14.67 3.27 29.61
N GLN A 84 -14.04 3.65 30.73
CA GLN A 84 -14.75 4.31 31.85
C GLN A 84 -15.04 5.78 31.55
N GLN A 85 -14.09 6.47 30.92
CA GLN A 85 -14.22 7.85 30.46
C GLN A 85 -13.64 7.97 29.05
N PRO A 86 -14.25 8.77 28.16
CA PRO A 86 -13.72 8.96 26.82
C PRO A 86 -12.32 9.60 26.88
N PRO A 87 -11.41 9.27 25.95
CA PRO A 87 -10.07 9.84 25.93
C PRO A 87 -10.15 11.36 25.78
N THR A 88 -9.37 12.07 26.58
CA THR A 88 -9.26 13.52 26.50
C THR A 88 -8.55 13.93 25.20
N VAL A 89 -8.78 15.17 24.76
CA VAL A 89 -8.09 15.76 23.60
C VAL A 89 -6.57 15.64 23.73
N LEU A 90 -6.04 15.88 24.94
CA LEU A 90 -4.60 15.81 25.19
C LEU A 90 -4.06 14.38 25.03
N GLU A 91 -4.78 13.36 25.52
CA GLU A 91 -4.39 11.96 25.34
C GLU A 91 -4.39 11.53 23.88
N ILE A 92 -5.40 11.96 23.10
CA ILE A 92 -5.47 11.71 21.65
C ILE A 92 -4.25 12.33 20.95
N LEU A 93 -3.95 13.61 21.24
CA LEU A 93 -2.82 14.30 20.65
C LEU A 93 -1.47 13.68 21.05
N TRP A 94 -1.36 13.16 22.28
CA TRP A 94 -0.14 12.49 22.74
C TRP A 94 0.09 11.13 22.07
N ARG A 95 -1.00 10.47 21.63
CA ARG A 95 -0.95 9.18 20.91
C ARG A 95 -0.88 9.35 19.39
N LEU A 96 -1.13 10.54 18.84
CA LEU A 96 -0.99 10.83 17.40
C LEU A 96 0.38 10.40 16.84
N PRO A 97 1.54 10.71 17.48
CA PRO A 97 2.83 10.25 16.97
C PRO A 97 2.97 8.73 16.92
N LEU A 98 2.32 8.00 17.82
CA LEU A 98 2.33 6.53 17.84
C LEU A 98 1.51 5.96 16.68
N ALA A 99 0.32 6.51 16.42
CA ALA A 99 -0.50 6.12 15.27
C ALA A 99 0.21 6.45 13.94
N LEU A 100 0.86 7.61 13.85
CA LEU A 100 1.68 7.98 12.69
C LEU A 100 2.85 7.01 12.50
N ALA A 101 3.58 6.71 13.58
CA ALA A 101 4.70 5.77 13.55
C ALA A 101 4.24 4.37 13.10
N PHE A 102 3.14 3.86 13.65
CA PHE A 102 2.52 2.59 13.26
C PHE A 102 2.30 2.49 11.75
N ASN A 103 1.62 3.49 11.19
CA ASN A 103 1.34 3.54 9.76
C ASN A 103 2.63 3.65 8.94
N TRP A 104 3.60 4.45 9.39
CA TRP A 104 4.81 4.73 8.64
C TRP A 104 5.79 3.54 8.61
N TYR A 105 6.07 2.90 9.74
CA TYR A 105 6.95 1.72 9.73
C TYR A 105 6.30 0.54 9.00
N SER A 106 4.97 0.42 9.05
CA SER A 106 4.25 -0.67 8.41
C SER A 106 4.23 -0.49 6.89
N VAL A 107 4.01 0.75 6.40
CA VAL A 107 4.13 1.02 4.96
C VAL A 107 5.58 0.89 4.48
N PHE A 108 6.58 1.18 5.32
CA PHE A 108 7.98 0.95 4.98
C PHE A 108 8.28 -0.53 4.70
N ILE A 109 7.72 -1.46 5.48
CA ILE A 109 7.81 -2.91 5.19
C ILE A 109 7.16 -3.24 3.85
N PHE A 110 5.97 -2.69 3.59
CA PHE A 110 5.28 -2.86 2.32
C PHE A 110 6.12 -2.34 1.14
N ASP A 111 6.70 -1.15 1.24
CA ASP A 111 7.49 -0.53 0.19
C ASP A 111 8.80 -1.29 -0.09
N LEU A 112 9.49 -1.77 0.94
CA LEU A 112 10.65 -2.64 0.78
C LEU A 112 10.29 -3.94 0.03
N ALA A 113 9.17 -4.56 0.40
CA ALA A 113 8.69 -5.77 -0.25
C ALA A 113 8.23 -5.50 -1.69
N ASN A 114 7.60 -4.36 -1.93
CA ASN A 114 7.03 -4.00 -3.22
C ASN A 114 8.07 -3.59 -4.26
N GLN A 115 9.13 -2.91 -3.86
CA GLN A 115 10.07 -2.31 -4.82
C GLN A 115 11.21 -3.25 -5.25
N ARG A 116 11.40 -4.39 -4.58
CA ARG A 116 12.62 -5.22 -4.73
C ARG A 116 12.61 -6.23 -5.88
N SER A 117 11.46 -6.58 -6.46
CA SER A 117 11.42 -7.61 -7.51
C SER A 117 11.92 -7.05 -8.85
N PRO A 118 12.54 -7.85 -9.75
CA PRO A 118 12.95 -7.39 -11.07
C PRO A 118 11.82 -6.72 -11.85
N GLU A 119 10.62 -7.28 -11.79
CA GLU A 119 9.42 -6.75 -12.44
C GLU A 119 8.98 -5.42 -11.82
N SER A 120 9.05 -5.30 -10.49
CA SER A 120 8.80 -4.02 -9.80
C SER A 120 9.80 -2.95 -10.19
N ILE A 121 11.07 -3.30 -10.38
CA ILE A 121 12.11 -2.35 -10.77
C ILE A 121 11.84 -1.84 -12.19
N GLN A 122 11.44 -2.71 -13.11
CA GLN A 122 11.05 -2.33 -14.47
C GLN A 122 9.79 -1.44 -14.47
N GLU A 123 8.79 -1.76 -13.66
CA GLU A 123 7.60 -0.94 -13.44
C GLU A 123 7.97 0.46 -12.90
N ASP A 124 8.82 0.50 -11.87
CA ASP A 124 9.24 1.74 -11.23
C ASP A 124 10.14 2.60 -12.13
N LEU A 125 10.95 2.04 -13.02
CA LEU A 125 11.71 2.81 -14.01
C LEU A 125 10.79 3.65 -14.92
N ILE A 126 9.54 3.24 -15.11
CA ILE A 126 8.53 3.95 -15.91
C ILE A 126 7.73 4.90 -15.03
N ASN A 127 7.11 4.38 -13.97
CA ASN A 127 6.14 5.13 -13.18
C ASN A 127 6.80 6.02 -12.12
N LYS A 128 7.91 5.57 -11.53
CA LYS A 128 8.54 6.16 -10.34
C LYS A 128 10.08 6.12 -10.40
N PRO A 129 10.71 6.68 -11.46
CA PRO A 129 12.15 6.51 -11.71
C PRO A 129 13.06 7.11 -10.64
N TRP A 130 12.51 7.91 -9.72
CA TRP A 130 13.23 8.52 -8.60
C TRP A 130 13.40 7.59 -7.38
N ARG A 131 12.74 6.41 -7.37
CA ARG A 131 12.78 5.47 -6.24
C ARG A 131 14.19 4.95 -5.95
N PRO A 132 14.46 4.45 -4.73
CA PRO A 132 15.82 4.11 -4.29
C PRO A 132 16.52 3.05 -5.16
N ILE A 133 15.78 2.03 -5.61
CA ILE A 133 16.38 0.93 -6.39
C ILE A 133 16.65 1.34 -7.85
N PRO A 134 15.69 1.93 -8.59
CA PRO A 134 15.95 2.45 -9.94
C PRO A 134 17.10 3.47 -10.01
N THR A 135 17.31 4.26 -8.95
CA THR A 135 18.38 5.27 -8.88
C THR A 135 19.71 4.75 -8.33
N GLY A 136 19.85 3.43 -8.12
CA GLY A 136 21.09 2.82 -7.63
C GLY A 136 21.47 3.17 -6.18
N LYS A 137 20.53 3.71 -5.39
CA LYS A 137 20.78 4.06 -3.98
C LYS A 137 20.89 2.85 -3.08
N VAL A 138 20.11 1.82 -3.40
CA VAL A 138 20.11 0.52 -2.73
C VAL A 138 19.86 -0.56 -3.78
N THR A 139 20.52 -1.70 -3.65
CA THR A 139 20.26 -2.88 -4.49
C THR A 139 19.02 -3.64 -4.01
N ALA A 140 18.40 -4.44 -4.88
CA ALA A 140 17.31 -5.36 -4.49
C ALA A 140 17.72 -6.29 -3.34
N THR A 141 18.96 -6.79 -3.35
CA THR A 141 19.52 -7.65 -2.31
C THR A 141 19.66 -6.92 -0.97
N GLU A 142 20.10 -5.66 -0.97
CA GLU A 142 20.14 -4.83 0.23
C GLU A 142 18.74 -4.56 0.78
N ALA A 143 17.78 -4.21 -0.08
CA ALA A 143 16.38 -4.01 0.32
C ALA A 143 15.80 -5.27 0.98
N ARG A 144 16.07 -6.47 0.42
CA ARG A 144 15.69 -7.76 1.02
C ARG A 144 16.34 -7.98 2.39
N ARG A 145 17.62 -7.64 2.56
CA ARG A 145 18.32 -7.77 3.85
C ARG A 145 17.77 -6.81 4.90
N ILE A 146 17.44 -5.58 4.52
CA ILE A 146 16.77 -4.61 5.39
C ILE A 146 15.42 -5.19 5.83
N LEU A 147 14.62 -5.72 4.90
CA LEU A 147 13.33 -6.34 5.18
C LEU A 147 13.43 -7.48 6.22
N LEU A 148 14.44 -8.35 6.10
CA LEU A 148 14.67 -9.45 7.06
C LEU A 148 14.89 -8.95 8.51
N VAL A 149 15.54 -7.80 8.67
CA VAL A 149 15.80 -7.20 9.99
C VAL A 149 14.59 -6.39 10.46
N SER A 150 13.91 -5.69 9.55
CA SER A 150 12.78 -4.81 9.89
C SER A 150 11.53 -5.59 10.28
N ILE A 151 11.27 -6.78 9.73
CA ILE A 151 10.07 -7.57 10.08
C ILE A 151 10.01 -7.93 11.58
N PRO A 152 11.06 -8.53 12.20
CA PRO A 152 11.05 -8.79 13.65
C PRO A 152 10.86 -7.54 14.50
N LEU A 153 11.46 -6.41 14.10
CA LEU A 153 11.31 -5.13 14.81
C LEU A 153 9.87 -4.61 14.73
N VAL A 154 9.25 -4.68 13.55
CA VAL A 154 7.86 -4.27 13.35
C VAL A 154 6.89 -5.16 14.13
N LEU A 155 7.12 -6.48 14.19
CA LEU A 155 6.36 -7.38 15.05
C LEU A 155 6.47 -6.97 16.52
N LEU A 156 7.68 -6.65 17.00
CA LEU A 156 7.89 -6.17 18.36
C LEU A 156 7.16 -4.83 18.60
N PHE A 157 7.25 -3.87 17.69
CA PHE A 157 6.56 -2.59 17.82
C PHE A 157 5.03 -2.76 17.84
N ASN A 158 4.48 -3.60 16.96
CA ASN A 158 3.05 -3.92 16.97
C ASN A 158 2.62 -4.60 18.29
N TYR A 159 3.45 -5.49 18.83
CA TYR A 159 3.23 -6.10 20.15
C TYR A 159 3.25 -5.06 21.27
N MET A 160 4.22 -4.14 21.27
CA MET A 160 4.32 -3.07 22.27
C MET A 160 3.14 -2.10 22.22
N LEU A 161 2.60 -1.84 21.03
CA LEU A 161 1.43 -0.96 20.83
C LEU A 161 0.09 -1.66 21.10
N GLY A 162 0.07 -2.98 21.37
CA GLY A 162 -1.16 -3.73 21.61
C GLY A 162 -1.98 -4.04 20.35
N VAL A 163 -1.44 -3.79 19.15
CA VAL A 163 -2.11 -3.99 17.85
C VAL A 163 -1.48 -5.13 17.03
N TRP A 164 -0.98 -6.15 17.72
CA TRP A 164 -0.22 -7.24 17.10
C TRP A 164 -1.06 -8.07 16.12
N ARG A 165 -2.38 -8.21 16.35
CA ARG A 165 -3.28 -8.96 15.45
C ARG A 165 -3.36 -8.29 14.08
N GLN A 166 -3.62 -6.99 14.07
CA GLN A 166 -3.68 -6.17 12.86
C GLN A 166 -2.31 -6.15 12.18
N GLY A 167 -1.25 -5.89 12.95
CA GLY A 167 0.12 -5.87 12.45
C GLY A 167 0.55 -7.19 11.81
N PHE A 168 0.21 -8.32 12.42
CA PHE A 168 0.50 -9.65 11.87
C PHE A 168 -0.28 -9.92 10.58
N LEU A 169 -1.58 -9.57 10.53
CA LEU A 169 -2.37 -9.74 9.32
C LEU A 169 -1.88 -8.83 8.19
N ILE A 170 -1.46 -7.59 8.49
CA ILE A 170 -0.84 -6.68 7.51
C ILE A 170 0.42 -7.30 6.90
N LEU A 171 1.25 -7.98 7.69
CA LEU A 171 2.44 -8.68 7.17
C LEU A 171 2.06 -9.84 6.25
N ILE A 172 1.04 -10.63 6.61
CA ILE A 172 0.52 -11.70 5.75
C ILE A 172 0.00 -11.11 4.43
N LEU A 173 -0.81 -10.05 4.48
CA LEU A 173 -1.35 -9.40 3.28
C LEU A 173 -0.26 -8.77 2.43
N THR A 174 0.79 -8.20 3.05
CA THR A 174 1.97 -7.68 2.35
C THR A 174 2.71 -8.79 1.61
N TRP A 175 2.87 -9.94 2.25
CA TRP A 175 3.46 -11.13 1.62
C TRP A 175 2.57 -11.67 0.49
N MET A 176 1.26 -11.79 0.69
CA MET A 176 0.32 -12.19 -0.36
C MET A 176 0.34 -11.24 -1.56
N TYR A 177 0.38 -9.93 -1.30
CA TYR A 177 0.41 -8.91 -2.34
C TYR A 177 1.69 -8.97 -3.18
N ASN A 178 2.85 -9.10 -2.54
CA ASN A 178 4.15 -8.98 -3.19
C ASN A 178 4.75 -10.33 -3.59
N ASP A 179 4.91 -11.26 -2.67
CA ASP A 179 5.64 -12.52 -2.86
C ASP A 179 4.79 -13.61 -3.52
N ILE A 180 3.48 -13.66 -3.26
CA ILE A 180 2.54 -14.55 -3.99
C ILE A 180 2.00 -13.87 -5.26
N ARG A 181 2.42 -12.64 -5.55
CA ARG A 181 1.97 -11.88 -6.73
C ARG A 181 0.46 -11.59 -6.77
N GLY A 182 -0.21 -11.54 -5.62
CA GLY A 182 -1.62 -11.12 -5.55
C GLY A 182 -1.87 -9.70 -6.09
N SER A 183 -0.83 -8.89 -6.20
CA SER A 183 -0.87 -7.57 -6.83
C SER A 183 -1.00 -7.56 -8.35
N ASP A 184 -0.72 -8.68 -9.00
CA ASP A 184 -0.82 -8.83 -10.45
C ASP A 184 -2.21 -9.33 -10.87
N GLU A 185 -3.04 -9.78 -9.93
CA GLU A 185 -4.31 -10.46 -10.14
C GLU A 185 -5.54 -9.58 -9.78
N VAL A 186 -6.73 -9.99 -10.23
CA VAL A 186 -8.00 -9.28 -9.91
C VAL A 186 -8.32 -9.20 -8.41
N VAL A 187 -7.71 -10.04 -7.56
CA VAL A 187 -7.90 -10.04 -6.10
C VAL A 187 -7.15 -8.91 -5.41
N ARG A 188 -6.31 -8.16 -6.13
CA ARG A 188 -5.45 -7.11 -5.59
C ARG A 188 -6.21 -6.10 -4.73
N ASP A 189 -7.28 -5.53 -5.26
CA ASP A 189 -8.03 -4.48 -4.56
C ASP A 189 -8.74 -5.02 -3.32
N LEU A 190 -9.07 -6.33 -3.29
CA LEU A 190 -9.53 -7.01 -2.07
C LEU A 190 -8.43 -7.06 -1.01
N ILE A 191 -7.21 -7.50 -1.37
CA ILE A 191 -6.07 -7.52 -0.44
C ILE A 191 -5.81 -6.11 0.13
N ILE A 192 -5.83 -5.09 -0.73
CA ILE A 192 -5.66 -3.69 -0.32
C ILE A 192 -6.78 -3.28 0.64
N SER A 193 -8.04 -3.56 0.32
CA SER A 193 -9.18 -3.14 1.14
C SER A 193 -9.17 -3.74 2.56
N VAL A 194 -8.78 -5.01 2.69
CA VAL A 194 -8.61 -5.69 3.98
C VAL A 194 -7.43 -5.08 4.74
N ALA A 195 -6.31 -4.80 4.06
CA ALA A 195 -5.16 -4.16 4.68
C ALA A 195 -5.55 -2.78 5.24
N TYR A 196 -6.22 -1.92 4.45
CA TYR A 196 -6.75 -0.64 4.93
C TYR A 196 -7.65 -0.79 6.15
N GLY A 197 -8.51 -1.82 6.18
CA GLY A 197 -9.32 -2.13 7.36
C GLY A 197 -8.47 -2.35 8.61
N MET A 198 -7.40 -3.16 8.50
CA MET A 198 -6.46 -3.40 9.60
C MET A 198 -5.71 -2.15 10.03
N PHE A 199 -5.22 -1.36 9.07
CA PHE A 199 -4.53 -0.09 9.34
C PHE A 199 -5.44 0.91 10.05
N ASN A 200 -6.66 1.06 9.58
CA ASN A 200 -7.68 1.93 10.16
C ASN A 200 -8.07 1.48 11.57
N SER A 201 -8.35 0.19 11.79
CA SER A 201 -8.69 -0.34 13.12
C SER A 201 -7.54 -0.18 14.12
N ALA A 202 -6.30 -0.48 13.72
CA ALA A 202 -5.14 -0.34 14.59
C ALA A 202 -4.86 1.13 14.92
N SER A 203 -5.01 2.03 13.94
CA SER A 203 -4.84 3.47 14.15
C SER A 203 -5.87 4.02 15.14
N LEU A 204 -7.12 3.54 15.07
CA LEU A 204 -8.17 3.89 16.03
C LEU A 204 -7.83 3.37 17.43
N GLU A 205 -7.48 2.09 17.57
CA GLU A 205 -7.10 1.49 18.85
C GLU A 205 -5.93 2.24 19.49
N ILE A 206 -4.87 2.54 18.73
CA ILE A 206 -3.73 3.32 19.22
C ILE A 206 -4.18 4.71 19.68
N ALA A 207 -5.00 5.41 18.90
CA ALA A 207 -5.41 6.77 19.21
C ALA A 207 -6.30 6.85 20.47
N VAL A 208 -7.16 5.86 20.72
CA VAL A 208 -8.00 5.82 21.93
C VAL A 208 -7.28 5.23 23.15
N GLY A 209 -6.10 4.62 22.99
CA GLY A 209 -5.43 3.86 24.06
C GLY A 209 -6.08 2.50 24.32
N GLY A 210 -6.65 1.90 23.27
CA GLY A 210 -7.23 0.56 23.25
C GLY A 210 -6.22 -0.51 22.82
N GLY A 211 -6.74 -1.61 22.27
CA GLY A 211 -5.95 -2.76 21.81
C GLY A 211 -5.90 -3.90 22.82
N GLU A 212 -5.07 -4.91 22.57
CA GLU A 212 -5.06 -6.19 23.30
C GLU A 212 -4.92 -6.05 24.84
N TYR A 213 -4.22 -5.01 25.30
CA TYR A 213 -3.93 -4.83 26.74
C TYR A 213 -4.84 -3.81 27.43
N SER A 214 -5.97 -3.48 26.79
CA SER A 214 -6.95 -2.52 27.28
C SER A 214 -8.35 -3.13 27.23
N ASP A 215 -9.22 -2.72 28.14
CA ASP A 215 -10.64 -3.05 28.07
C ASP A 215 -11.37 -2.27 26.96
N THR A 216 -10.70 -1.27 26.37
CA THR A 216 -11.24 -0.46 25.27
C THR A 216 -11.13 -1.19 23.94
N ASN A 217 -12.27 -1.56 23.39
CA ASN A 217 -12.39 -2.33 22.15
C ASN A 217 -13.19 -1.56 21.09
N ILE A 218 -13.00 -1.91 19.81
CA ILE A 218 -13.83 -1.36 18.73
C ILE A 218 -15.27 -1.83 18.93
N SER A 219 -16.20 -0.87 19.01
CA SER A 219 -17.62 -1.18 19.19
C SER A 219 -18.21 -1.80 17.93
N ARG A 220 -19.43 -2.34 18.02
CA ARG A 220 -20.16 -2.78 16.82
C ARG A 220 -20.28 -1.66 15.76
N GLY A 221 -20.50 -0.42 16.19
CA GLY A 221 -20.56 0.75 15.30
C GLY A 221 -19.21 1.02 14.63
N GLY A 222 -18.12 0.97 15.40
CA GLY A 222 -16.77 1.11 14.88
C GLY A 222 -16.38 0.02 13.89
N PHE A 223 -16.78 -1.22 14.13
CA PHE A 223 -16.54 -2.34 13.22
C PHE A 223 -17.29 -2.16 11.89
N ILE A 224 -18.57 -1.78 11.94
CA ILE A 224 -19.38 -1.50 10.75
C ILE A 224 -18.75 -0.33 9.97
N TRP A 225 -18.38 0.75 10.65
CA TRP A 225 -17.77 1.91 10.02
C TRP A 225 -16.44 1.58 9.35
N THR A 226 -15.55 0.85 10.03
CA THR A 226 -14.28 0.39 9.47
C THR A 226 -14.50 -0.49 8.24
N THR A 227 -15.48 -1.40 8.29
CA THR A 227 -15.85 -2.27 7.16
C THR A 227 -16.43 -1.47 5.99
N MET A 228 -17.27 -0.45 6.26
CA MET A 228 -17.77 0.45 5.22
C MET A 228 -16.64 1.19 4.54
N ILE A 229 -15.66 1.72 5.29
CA ILE A 229 -14.47 2.34 4.70
C ILE A 229 -13.67 1.32 3.89
N SER A 230 -13.47 0.09 4.36
CA SER A 230 -12.86 -0.96 3.52
C SER A 230 -13.63 -1.19 2.22
N ALA A 231 -14.97 -1.13 2.22
CA ALA A 231 -15.76 -1.23 0.99
C ALA A 231 -15.62 0.00 0.08
N VAL A 232 -15.47 1.20 0.63
CA VAL A 232 -15.08 2.41 -0.12
C VAL A 232 -13.75 2.16 -0.84
N ILE A 233 -12.73 1.70 -0.11
CA ILE A 233 -11.42 1.38 -0.68
C ILE A 233 -11.57 0.32 -1.77
N LEU A 234 -12.19 -0.83 -1.49
CA LEU A 234 -12.37 -1.93 -2.44
C LEU A 234 -12.93 -1.48 -3.79
N THR A 235 -13.93 -0.61 -3.77
CA THR A 235 -14.67 -0.21 -4.97
C THR A 235 -14.09 0.99 -5.70
N THR A 236 -13.17 1.73 -5.06
CA THR A 236 -12.63 2.99 -5.62
C THR A 236 -11.10 3.05 -5.71
N MET A 237 -10.36 2.12 -5.09
CA MET A 237 -8.89 2.11 -5.06
C MET A 237 -8.25 2.11 -6.45
N GLN A 238 -8.91 1.48 -7.44
CA GLN A 238 -8.50 1.49 -8.86
C GLN A 238 -8.26 2.90 -9.44
N VAL A 239 -8.69 3.98 -8.77
CA VAL A 239 -8.32 5.35 -9.16
C VAL A 239 -6.80 5.59 -9.17
N GLN A 240 -6.04 4.92 -8.30
CA GLN A 240 -4.58 5.07 -8.26
C GLN A 240 -3.91 4.50 -9.52
N ASP A 241 -4.53 3.50 -10.13
CA ASP A 241 -3.97 2.76 -11.28
C ASP A 241 -4.02 3.60 -12.55
N LEU A 242 -4.93 4.57 -12.61
CA LEU A 242 -5.13 5.40 -13.80
C LEU A 242 -3.84 6.12 -14.22
N LYS A 243 -3.04 6.57 -13.25
CA LYS A 243 -1.74 7.24 -13.49
C LYS A 243 -0.58 6.27 -13.77
N ASP A 244 -0.73 5.00 -13.36
CA ASP A 244 0.34 3.99 -13.34
C ASP A 244 0.20 2.92 -14.46
N GLN A 245 -0.80 3.07 -15.35
CA GLN A 245 -1.12 2.12 -16.44
C GLN A 245 0.08 1.74 -17.33
N ALA A 246 1.05 2.65 -17.52
CA ALA A 246 2.21 2.38 -18.37
C ALA A 246 3.12 1.30 -17.76
N GLY A 247 3.53 1.46 -16.50
CA GLY A 247 4.29 0.44 -15.77
C GLY A 247 3.46 -0.80 -15.43
N ASP A 248 2.16 -0.65 -15.14
CA ASP A 248 1.28 -1.80 -14.88
C ASP A 248 1.24 -2.77 -16.08
N ARG A 249 1.27 -2.21 -17.30
CA ARG A 249 1.28 -2.98 -18.54
C ARG A 249 2.57 -3.77 -18.72
N THR A 250 3.73 -3.23 -18.33
CA THR A 250 5.01 -3.95 -18.47
C THR A 250 5.13 -5.11 -17.50
N ARG A 251 4.48 -5.01 -16.33
CA ARG A 251 4.38 -6.08 -15.35
C ARG A 251 3.27 -7.10 -15.63
N GLY A 252 2.34 -6.77 -16.54
CA GLY A 252 1.21 -7.63 -16.87
C GLY A 252 0.12 -7.64 -15.80
N ARG A 253 -0.05 -6.55 -15.04
CA ARG A 253 -1.06 -6.46 -13.98
C ARG A 253 -2.48 -6.48 -14.55
N GLN A 254 -3.37 -7.20 -13.88
CA GLN A 254 -4.81 -7.23 -14.16
C GLN A 254 -5.57 -6.10 -13.45
N THR A 255 -5.10 -4.85 -13.58
CA THR A 255 -5.85 -3.70 -13.07
C THR A 255 -7.15 -3.52 -13.84
N ILE A 256 -8.21 -3.00 -13.22
CA ILE A 256 -9.52 -2.86 -13.90
C ILE A 256 -9.39 -2.00 -15.18
N ALA A 257 -8.54 -0.97 -15.14
CA ALA A 257 -8.26 -0.11 -16.29
C ALA A 257 -7.60 -0.86 -17.46
N LEU A 258 -6.76 -1.87 -17.20
CA LEU A 258 -6.13 -2.68 -18.24
C LEU A 258 -6.94 -3.92 -18.64
N TRP A 259 -7.60 -4.57 -17.67
CA TRP A 259 -8.33 -5.82 -17.85
C TRP A 259 -9.70 -5.62 -18.50
N ILE A 260 -10.48 -4.63 -18.04
CA ILE A 260 -11.82 -4.32 -18.56
C ILE A 260 -11.78 -3.08 -19.47
N GLY A 261 -10.99 -2.07 -19.08
CA GLY A 261 -10.75 -0.88 -19.86
C GLY A 261 -10.84 0.42 -19.07
N ASP A 262 -10.02 1.40 -19.45
CA ASP A 262 -9.89 2.71 -18.81
C ASP A 262 -11.25 3.43 -18.64
N ARG A 263 -12.10 3.43 -19.69
CA ARG A 263 -13.42 4.09 -19.62
C ARG A 263 -14.33 3.44 -18.56
N PHE A 264 -14.33 2.11 -18.47
CA PHE A 264 -15.15 1.40 -17.49
C PHE A 264 -14.64 1.66 -16.06
N SER A 265 -13.32 1.62 -15.87
CA SER A 265 -12.70 1.96 -14.58
C SER A 265 -13.10 3.37 -14.12
N ARG A 266 -13.00 4.39 -14.99
CA ARG A 266 -13.37 5.77 -14.65
C ARG A 266 -14.85 5.93 -14.29
N ILE A 267 -15.75 5.28 -15.05
CA ILE A 267 -17.20 5.33 -14.78
C ILE A 267 -17.52 4.68 -13.43
N THR A 268 -16.94 3.51 -13.14
CA THR A 268 -17.19 2.80 -11.88
C THR A 268 -16.61 3.55 -10.69
N ILE A 269 -15.42 4.15 -10.80
CA ILE A 269 -14.87 5.05 -9.77
C ILE A 269 -15.84 6.20 -9.49
N ALA A 270 -16.27 6.93 -10.53
CA ALA A 270 -17.19 8.06 -10.36
C ALA A 270 -18.52 7.63 -9.71
N PHE A 271 -19.07 6.49 -10.15
CA PHE A 271 -20.29 5.93 -9.58
C PHE A 271 -20.12 5.62 -8.08
N PHE A 272 -19.08 4.87 -7.71
CA PHE A 272 -18.87 4.46 -6.32
C PHE A 272 -18.49 5.63 -5.41
N VAL A 273 -17.71 6.61 -5.90
CA VAL A 273 -17.45 7.85 -5.14
C VAL A 273 -18.75 8.57 -4.81
N CYS A 274 -19.66 8.73 -5.78
CA CYS A 274 -20.97 9.33 -5.55
C CYS A 274 -21.83 8.47 -4.60
N LEU A 275 -21.87 7.15 -4.81
CA LEU A 275 -22.63 6.21 -3.98
C LEU A 275 -22.19 6.30 -2.51
N TRP A 276 -20.90 6.19 -2.24
CA TRP A 276 -20.35 6.23 -0.89
C TRP A 276 -20.45 7.61 -0.25
N SER A 277 -20.35 8.68 -1.06
CA SER A 277 -20.62 10.03 -0.58
C SER A 277 -22.05 10.17 -0.05
N VAL A 278 -23.02 9.39 -0.53
CA VAL A 278 -24.39 9.39 0.01
C VAL A 278 -24.55 8.35 1.13
N ALA A 279 -24.07 7.12 0.91
CA ALA A 279 -24.26 6.01 1.85
C ALA A 279 -23.59 6.27 3.20
N CYS A 280 -22.38 6.83 3.23
CA CYS A 280 -21.70 7.19 4.47
C CYS A 280 -22.43 8.31 5.22
N LEU A 281 -23.08 9.24 4.51
CA LEU A 281 -23.87 10.30 5.15
C LEU A 281 -25.14 9.76 5.79
N LEU A 282 -25.86 8.89 5.08
CA LEU A 282 -27.07 8.24 5.58
C LEU A 282 -26.76 7.36 6.80
N PHE A 283 -25.61 6.70 6.82
CA PHE A 283 -25.17 5.89 7.96
C PHE A 283 -24.96 6.73 9.23
N TRP A 284 -24.42 7.95 9.10
CA TRP A 284 -24.14 8.84 10.23
C TRP A 284 -25.28 9.79 10.60
N ASP A 285 -26.41 9.73 9.90
CA ASP A 285 -27.62 10.56 10.11
C ASP A 285 -27.31 12.06 10.32
N LEU A 286 -26.40 12.60 9.50
CA LEU A 286 -25.92 13.98 9.66
C LEU A 286 -26.98 15.00 9.22
N ARG A 287 -26.86 16.23 9.70
CA ARG A 287 -27.64 17.38 9.20
C ARG A 287 -27.12 17.90 7.84
N PRO A 288 -27.95 18.66 7.09
CA PRO A 288 -27.61 19.21 5.76
C PRO A 288 -26.24 19.87 5.59
N TYR A 289 -25.75 20.57 6.61
CA TYR A 289 -24.45 21.26 6.54
C TYR A 289 -23.25 20.31 6.63
N GLY A 290 -23.38 19.16 7.29
CA GLY A 290 -22.31 18.15 7.40
C GLY A 290 -21.96 17.51 6.05
N TYR A 291 -22.84 17.67 5.05
CA TYR A 291 -22.70 17.08 3.72
C TYR A 291 -21.76 17.87 2.80
N VAL A 292 -21.59 19.17 3.04
CA VAL A 292 -21.04 20.10 2.04
C VAL A 292 -19.62 19.70 1.63
N ILE A 293 -18.76 19.40 2.60
CA ILE A 293 -17.33 19.10 2.36
C ILE A 293 -17.14 17.73 1.70
N PRO A 294 -17.71 16.61 2.22
CA PRO A 294 -17.63 15.31 1.56
C PRO A 294 -18.27 15.29 0.17
N ALA A 295 -19.44 15.93 -0.01
CA ALA A 295 -20.09 15.99 -1.31
C ALA A 295 -19.28 16.82 -2.32
N ALA A 296 -18.71 17.96 -1.91
CA ALA A 296 -17.91 18.79 -2.80
C ALA A 296 -16.62 18.09 -3.25
N THR A 297 -15.90 17.45 -2.32
CA THR A 297 -14.67 16.71 -2.64
C THR A 297 -14.94 15.43 -3.43
N GLY A 298 -16.04 14.73 -3.14
CA GLY A 298 -16.50 13.57 -3.91
C GLY A 298 -16.92 13.95 -5.34
N ALA A 299 -17.73 15.01 -5.49
CA ALA A 299 -18.13 15.53 -6.80
C ALA A 299 -16.92 16.02 -7.61
N MET A 300 -15.94 16.69 -6.98
CA MET A 300 -14.70 17.08 -7.63
C MET A 300 -13.92 15.86 -8.12
N THR A 301 -13.80 14.82 -7.30
CA THR A 301 -13.13 13.56 -7.68
C THR A 301 -13.83 12.90 -8.86
N ALA A 302 -15.17 12.78 -8.82
CA ALA A 302 -15.97 12.21 -9.90
C ALA A 302 -15.88 13.04 -11.21
N TYR A 303 -15.92 14.36 -11.11
CA TYR A 303 -15.73 15.24 -12.27
C TYR A 303 -14.35 15.05 -12.90
N ARG A 304 -13.30 15.04 -12.06
CA ARG A 304 -11.92 14.93 -12.53
C ARG A 304 -11.66 13.58 -13.19
N VAL A 305 -12.10 12.47 -12.58
CA VAL A 305 -11.85 11.12 -13.12
C VAL A 305 -12.49 10.92 -14.50
N LEU A 306 -13.63 11.56 -14.76
CA LEU A 306 -14.33 11.50 -16.05
C LEU A 306 -13.76 12.48 -17.09
N SER A 307 -13.32 13.67 -16.64
CA SER A 307 -12.99 14.79 -17.54
C SER A 307 -11.49 14.94 -17.81
N LYS A 308 -10.62 14.44 -16.94
CA LYS A 308 -9.16 14.56 -17.03
C LYS A 308 -8.54 13.18 -17.16
N LYS A 309 -7.74 12.96 -18.21
CA LYS A 309 -7.30 11.61 -18.65
C LYS A 309 -5.79 11.47 -18.89
N THR A 310 -5.00 12.45 -18.47
CA THR A 310 -3.54 12.36 -18.59
C THR A 310 -2.95 11.79 -17.30
N PRO A 311 -1.83 11.06 -17.32
CA PRO A 311 -1.24 10.49 -16.11
C PRO A 311 -0.98 11.53 -15.00
N LYS A 312 -0.54 12.74 -15.37
CA LYS A 312 -0.33 13.86 -14.44
C LYS A 312 -1.64 14.32 -13.78
N GLU A 313 -2.71 14.40 -14.56
CA GLU A 313 -4.02 14.76 -14.01
C GLU A 313 -4.61 13.65 -13.17
N ASP A 314 -4.40 12.38 -13.55
CA ASP A 314 -4.81 11.20 -12.78
C ASP A 314 -4.07 11.13 -11.43
N ALA A 315 -2.78 11.49 -11.38
CA ALA A 315 -2.06 11.66 -10.11
C ALA A 315 -2.66 12.75 -9.22
N THR A 316 -3.20 13.80 -9.82
CA THR A 316 -3.90 14.86 -9.07
C THR A 316 -5.30 14.39 -8.64
N THR A 317 -6.00 13.62 -9.48
CA THR A 317 -7.28 12.97 -9.14
C THR A 317 -7.12 11.99 -7.98
N TRP A 318 -6.01 11.24 -7.93
CA TRP A 318 -5.65 10.39 -6.80
C TRP A 318 -5.57 11.18 -5.49
N ARG A 319 -4.90 12.34 -5.48
CA ARG A 319 -4.83 13.21 -4.30
C ARG A 319 -6.19 13.76 -3.88
N TRP A 320 -7.04 14.14 -4.84
CA TRP A 320 -8.43 14.54 -4.55
C TRP A 320 -9.24 13.40 -3.94
N TRP A 321 -9.06 12.18 -4.42
CA TRP A 321 -9.66 10.99 -3.83
C TRP A 321 -9.15 10.77 -2.40
N CYS A 322 -7.85 10.92 -2.12
CA CYS A 322 -7.32 10.82 -0.75
C CYS A 322 -7.94 11.89 0.17
N LEU A 323 -8.08 13.11 -0.33
CA LEU A 323 -8.75 14.19 0.40
C LEU A 323 -10.20 13.82 0.69
N TRP A 324 -10.97 13.40 -0.32
CA TRP A 324 -12.35 12.94 -0.17
C TRP A 324 -12.47 11.84 0.89
N THR A 325 -11.60 10.83 0.85
CA THR A 325 -11.56 9.75 1.85
C THR A 325 -11.33 10.30 3.27
N ILE A 326 -10.40 11.26 3.46
CA ILE A 326 -10.21 11.93 4.77
C ILE A 326 -11.47 12.69 5.19
N THR A 327 -12.21 13.32 4.26
CA THR A 327 -13.46 14.00 4.62
C THR A 327 -14.54 13.02 5.08
N LEU A 328 -14.56 11.78 4.58
CA LEU A 328 -15.43 10.73 5.11
C LEU A 328 -15.05 10.36 6.55
N TYR A 329 -13.78 10.43 6.91
CA TYR A 329 -13.32 10.13 8.27
C TYR A 329 -13.74 11.17 9.31
N LEU A 330 -14.20 12.36 8.87
CA LEU A 330 -14.76 13.39 9.74
C LEU A 330 -16.22 13.13 10.13
N LEU A 331 -16.94 12.29 9.39
CA LEU A 331 -18.38 12.06 9.61
C LEU A 331 -18.73 11.59 11.03
N PRO A 332 -17.97 10.68 11.69
CA PRO A 332 -18.22 10.30 13.07
C PRO A 332 -18.18 11.48 14.06
N ILE A 333 -17.33 12.49 13.79
CA ILE A 333 -17.24 13.69 14.64
C ILE A 333 -18.43 14.61 14.37
N LEU A 334 -18.76 14.81 13.09
CA LEU A 334 -19.86 15.68 12.69
C LEU A 334 -21.22 15.19 13.20
N SER A 335 -21.38 13.89 13.47
CA SER A 335 -22.63 13.33 14.01
C SER A 335 -22.83 13.65 15.49
N LEU A 336 -21.81 14.17 16.16
CA LEU A 336 -21.88 14.62 17.54
C LEU A 336 -22.42 16.07 17.69
N ILE A 337 -22.65 16.81 16.58
CA ILE A 337 -22.97 18.25 16.55
C ILE A 337 -24.35 18.53 15.93
#